data_AF-E9S8N2-F1
#
_entry.id   AF-E9S8N2-F1
#
_cell.length_a   1.000
_cell.length_b   1.000
_cell.length_c   1.000
_cell.angle_alpha   90.00
_cell.angle_beta   90.00
_cell.angle_gamma   90.00
#
_symmetry.space_group_name_H-M   'P 1'
#
loop_
_entity.id
_entity.type
_entity.pdbx_description
1 polymer ?
#
loop_
_entity_poly.entity_id
_entity_poly.type
_entity_poly.pdbx_seq_one_letter_code
_entity_poly.pdbx_strand_id
1 'polypeptide(L)'
;MKVASIAKNIIAEYGVEPEEIRNAAISAYAHSRRLVSELNNLKTEIEDLEVKLKVLKKYRDVKHYGEELKALSGRAEKKYRKDYSAELAEYGKVRTQVFELYPSGHIPTGKSWKRVSRHSVRSCRQ
;
A
#
# COMPACT_ATOMS: atom_id res chain seq x y z
N MET A 1 -12.65 40.21 -33.77
CA MET A 1 -13.99 39.95 -33.18
C MET A 1 -14.27 38.48 -32.86
N LYS A 2 -13.93 37.50 -33.71
CA LYS A 2 -14.22 36.06 -33.47
C LYS A 2 -13.63 35.47 -32.17
N VAL A 3 -12.41 35.86 -31.79
CA VAL A 3 -11.74 35.27 -30.60
C VAL A 3 -12.45 35.67 -29.30
N ALA A 4 -12.91 36.92 -29.20
CA ALA A 4 -13.64 37.41 -28.04
C ALA A 4 -15.02 36.75 -27.89
N SER A 5 -15.73 36.48 -28.99
CA SER A 5 -17.01 35.77 -28.94
C SER A 5 -16.84 34.30 -28.56
N ILE A 6 -15.78 33.65 -29.04
CA ILE A 6 -15.44 32.27 -28.66
C ILE A 6 -15.12 32.21 -27.16
N ALA A 7 -14.28 33.12 -26.65
CA ALA A 7 -13.97 33.17 -25.23
C ALA A 7 -15.24 33.37 -24.38
N LYS A 8 -16.12 34.29 -24.79
CA LYS A 8 -17.37 34.58 -24.06
C LYS A 8 -18.30 33.37 -23.97
N ASN A 9 -18.40 32.57 -25.04
CA ASN A 9 -19.20 31.34 -25.05
C ASN A 9 -18.61 30.28 -24.11
N ILE A 10 -17.29 30.08 -24.17
CA ILE A 10 -16.59 29.13 -23.30
C ILE A 10 -16.76 29.54 -21.83
N ILE A 11 -16.60 30.82 -21.49
CA ILE A 11 -16.78 31.34 -20.12
C ILE A 11 -18.21 31.09 -19.62
N ALA A 12 -19.22 31.33 -20.47
CA ALA A 12 -20.61 31.09 -20.14
C ALA A 12 -20.92 29.59 -19.91
N GLU A 13 -20.27 28.68 -20.63
CA GLU A 13 -20.41 27.22 -20.42
C GLU A 13 -19.94 26.76 -19.03
N TYR A 14 -18.91 27.41 -18.47
CA TYR A 14 -18.39 27.09 -17.13
C TYR A 14 -19.04 27.91 -16.00
N GLY A 15 -19.93 28.85 -16.32
CA GLY A 15 -20.70 29.64 -15.34
C GLY A 15 -19.86 30.55 -14.44
N VAL A 16 -18.69 31.00 -14.91
CA VAL A 16 -17.78 31.88 -14.15
C VAL A 16 -17.86 33.31 -14.70
N GLU A 17 -18.01 34.30 -13.82
CA GLU A 17 -18.02 35.71 -14.24
C GLU A 17 -16.64 36.13 -14.79
N PRO A 18 -16.56 36.98 -15.83
CA PRO A 18 -15.32 37.34 -16.52
C PRO A 18 -14.18 37.81 -15.60
N GLU A 19 -14.52 38.54 -14.54
CA GLU A 19 -13.62 39.12 -13.56
C GLU A 19 -13.02 38.04 -12.63
N GLU A 20 -13.70 36.91 -12.47
CA GLU A 20 -13.32 35.82 -11.56
C GLU A 20 -12.53 34.71 -12.25
N ILE A 21 -12.54 34.66 -13.59
CA ILE A 21 -11.88 33.60 -14.40
C ILE A 21 -10.45 33.35 -13.95
N ARG A 22 -9.67 34.41 -13.72
CA ARG A 22 -8.27 34.27 -13.32
C ARG A 22 -8.14 33.55 -11.97
N ASN A 23 -8.97 33.92 -11.00
CA ASN A 23 -8.94 33.33 -9.66
C ASN A 23 -9.50 31.91 -9.66
N ALA A 24 -10.56 31.66 -10.45
CA ALA A 24 -11.11 30.32 -10.66
C ALA A 24 -10.09 29.39 -11.33
N ALA A 25 -9.38 29.87 -12.35
CA ALA A 25 -8.34 29.11 -13.04
C ALA A 25 -7.16 28.79 -12.12
N ILE A 26 -6.69 29.76 -11.33
CA ILE A 26 -5.61 29.55 -10.34
C ILE A 26 -6.05 28.54 -9.28
N SER A 27 -7.28 28.67 -8.76
CA SER A 27 -7.84 27.76 -7.76
C SER A 27 -7.98 26.33 -8.30
N ALA A 28 -8.52 26.18 -9.51
CA ALA A 28 -8.67 24.88 -10.17
C ALA A 28 -7.31 24.23 -10.43
N TYR A 29 -6.31 25.01 -10.85
CA TYR A 29 -4.95 24.53 -11.06
C TYR A 29 -4.30 24.09 -9.74
N ALA A 30 -4.40 24.90 -8.68
CA ALA A 30 -3.90 24.56 -7.36
C ALA A 30 -4.54 23.27 -6.82
N HIS A 31 -5.85 23.13 -6.99
CA HIS A 31 -6.60 21.93 -6.61
C HIS A 31 -6.12 20.70 -7.40
N SER A 32 -5.96 20.82 -8.73
CA SER A 32 -5.43 19.73 -9.56
C SER A 32 -4.02 19.30 -9.12
N ARG A 33 -3.13 20.26 -8.83
CA ARG A 33 -1.79 19.96 -8.32
C ARG A 33 -1.81 19.23 -6.98
N ARG A 34 -2.72 19.60 -6.08
CA ARG A 34 -2.92 18.90 -4.82
C ARG A 34 -3.38 17.45 -5.05
N LEU A 35 -4.39 17.24 -5.88
CA LEU A 35 -4.89 15.90 -6.20
C LEU A 35 -3.80 15.01 -6.82
N VAL A 36 -2.98 15.55 -7.72
CA VAL A 36 -1.85 14.80 -8.31
C VAL A 36 -0.83 14.40 -7.22
N SER A 37 -0.56 15.29 -6.27
CA SER A 37 0.31 14.98 -5.13
C SER A 37 -0.27 13.86 -4.26
N GLU A 38 -1.56 13.96 -3.91
CA GLU A 38 -2.27 12.93 -3.13
C GLU A 38 -2.30 11.58 -3.87
N LEU A 39 -2.54 11.58 -5.18
CA LEU A 39 -2.50 10.38 -6.03
C LEU A 39 -1.12 9.71 -5.98
N ASN A 40 -0.05 10.49 -6.10
CA ASN A 40 1.31 9.95 -6.06
C ASN A 40 1.65 9.37 -4.69
N ASN A 41 1.22 10.03 -3.60
CA ASN A 41 1.40 9.51 -2.25
C ASN A 41 0.66 8.18 -2.06
N LEU A 42 -0.62 8.10 -2.46
CA LEU A 42 -1.41 6.88 -2.39
C LEU A 42 -0.79 5.74 -3.22
N LYS A 43 -0.22 6.07 -4.39
CA LYS A 43 0.47 5.09 -5.22
C LYS A 43 1.68 4.49 -4.50
N THR A 44 2.52 5.33 -3.89
CA THR A 44 3.67 4.87 -3.08
C THR A 44 3.22 4.03 -1.89
N GLU A 45 2.16 4.42 -1.18
CA GLU A 45 1.61 3.64 -0.07
C GLU A 45 1.13 2.26 -0.52
N ILE A 46 0.49 2.16 -1.68
CA ILE A 46 0.07 0.88 -2.27
C ILE A 46 1.29 0.01 -2.58
N GLU A 47 2.31 0.56 -3.24
CA GLU A 47 3.55 -0.17 -3.57
C GLU A 47 4.25 -0.69 -2.30
N ASP A 48 4.36 0.12 -1.26
CA ASP A 48 4.91 -0.27 0.04
C ASP A 48 4.11 -1.41 0.69
N LEU A 49 2.78 -1.33 0.63
CA LEU A 49 1.90 -2.38 1.15
C LEU A 49 2.02 -3.69 0.35
N GLU A 50 2.19 -3.62 -0.96
CA GLU A 50 2.42 -4.80 -1.80
C GLU A 50 3.74 -5.50 -1.47
N VAL A 51 4.82 -4.75 -1.25
CA VAL A 51 6.11 -5.30 -0.81
C VAL A 51 5.95 -5.99 0.55
N LYS A 52 5.32 -5.33 1.53
CA LYS A 52 5.03 -5.91 2.85
C LYS A 52 4.23 -7.21 2.73
N LEU A 53 3.21 -7.23 1.88
CA LEU A 53 2.36 -8.39 1.66
C LEU A 53 3.11 -9.56 1.02
N LYS A 54 4.02 -9.30 0.07
CA LYS A 54 4.90 -10.33 -0.53
C LYS A 54 5.81 -10.98 0.52
N VAL A 55 6.44 -10.18 1.38
CA VAL A 55 7.30 -10.69 2.47
C VAL A 55 6.48 -11.54 3.46
N LEU A 56 5.30 -11.06 3.86
CA LEU A 56 4.42 -11.79 4.77
C LEU A 56 3.89 -13.11 4.20
N LYS A 57 3.64 -13.18 2.89
CA LYS A 57 3.27 -14.44 2.22
C LYS A 57 4.39 -15.46 2.33
N LYS A 58 5.60 -15.09 1.90
CA LYS A 58 6.79 -15.95 2.03
C LYS A 58 7.00 -16.40 3.47
N TYR A 59 6.86 -15.48 4.42
CA TYR A 59 7.01 -15.80 5.84
C TYR A 59 6.03 -16.88 6.28
N ARG A 60 4.75 -16.79 5.89
CA ARG A 60 3.74 -17.81 6.23
C ARG A 60 4.08 -19.17 5.62
N ASP A 61 4.61 -19.18 4.40
CA ASP A 61 4.97 -20.41 3.72
C ASP A 61 6.11 -21.14 4.45
N VAL A 62 7.13 -20.42 4.93
CA VAL A 62 8.32 -21.04 5.57
C VAL A 62 8.29 -21.05 7.11
N LYS A 63 7.29 -20.40 7.74
CA LYS A 63 7.20 -20.27 9.21
C LYS A 63 7.18 -21.62 9.92
N HIS A 64 6.49 -22.60 9.35
CA HIS A 64 6.30 -23.92 9.96
C HIS A 64 7.64 -24.64 10.19
N TYR A 65 8.62 -24.53 9.28
CA TYR A 65 9.95 -25.11 9.47
C TYR A 65 10.65 -24.60 10.73
N GLY A 66 10.52 -23.30 11.02
CA GLY A 66 11.07 -22.71 12.22
C GLY A 66 10.35 -23.10 13.50
N GLU A 67 9.04 -23.38 13.42
CA GLU A 67 8.22 -23.82 14.55
C GLU A 67 8.45 -25.30 14.87
N GLU A 68 8.51 -26.14 13.85
CA GLU A 68 8.86 -27.56 13.97
C GLU A 68 10.27 -27.74 14.52
N LEU A 69 11.25 -26.99 14.01
CA LEU A 69 12.62 -27.05 14.54
C LEU A 69 12.69 -26.71 16.03
N LYS A 70 11.90 -25.73 16.49
CA LYS A 70 11.82 -25.35 17.91
C LYS A 70 11.16 -26.40 18.80
N ALA A 71 10.25 -27.20 18.23
CA ALA A 71 9.58 -28.28 18.95
C ALA A 71 10.45 -29.54 19.05
N LEU A 72 11.43 -29.71 18.15
CA LEU A 72 12.37 -30.82 18.15
C LEU A 72 13.55 -30.56 19.09
N SER A 73 14.17 -31.64 19.57
CA SER A 73 15.41 -31.57 20.36
C SER A 73 16.32 -32.77 20.07
N GLY A 74 17.60 -32.65 20.46
CA GLY A 74 18.56 -33.74 20.43
C GLY A 74 18.87 -34.26 19.02
N ARG A 75 18.75 -35.57 18.81
CA ARG A 75 19.12 -36.22 17.53
C ARG A 75 18.13 -35.90 16.40
N ALA A 76 16.84 -35.74 16.73
CA ALA A 76 15.81 -35.38 15.76
C ALA A 76 16.02 -33.96 15.21
N GLU A 77 16.37 -33.02 16.09
CA GLU A 77 16.70 -31.64 15.68
C GLU A 77 17.90 -31.60 14.72
N LYS A 78 18.99 -32.32 15.02
CA LYS A 78 20.17 -32.38 14.14
C LYS A 78 19.84 -32.93 12.77
N LYS A 79 18.99 -33.97 12.70
CA LYS A 79 18.54 -34.54 11.42
C LYS A 79 17.69 -33.52 10.65
N TYR A 80 16.73 -32.89 11.32
CA TYR A 80 15.84 -31.89 10.71
C TYR A 80 16.61 -30.70 10.13
N ARG A 81 17.61 -30.19 10.85
CA ARG A 81 18.50 -29.12 10.35
C ARG A 81 19.26 -29.50 9.08
N LYS A 82 19.61 -30.78 8.93
CA LYS A 82 20.30 -31.28 7.74
C LYS A 82 19.33 -31.45 6.57
N ASP A 83 18.16 -32.03 6.84
CA ASP A 83 17.15 -32.36 5.82
C ASP A 83 16.49 -31.08 5.25
N TYR A 84 16.24 -30.06 6.07
CA TYR A 84 15.56 -28.80 5.69
C TYR A 84 16.49 -27.57 5.77
N SER A 85 17.78 -27.75 5.48
CA SER A 85 18.79 -26.69 5.64
C SER A 85 18.50 -25.44 4.78
N ALA A 86 17.97 -25.63 3.57
CA ALA A 86 17.67 -24.54 2.64
C ALA A 86 16.46 -23.72 3.11
N GLU A 87 15.39 -24.40 3.51
CA GLU A 87 14.14 -23.81 3.99
C GLU A 87 14.35 -23.08 5.32
N LEU A 88 15.20 -23.62 6.21
CA LEU A 88 15.58 -22.95 7.44
C LEU A 88 16.43 -21.69 7.20
N ALA A 89 17.29 -21.71 6.18
CA ALA A 89 18.03 -20.52 5.78
C ALA A 89 17.09 -19.44 5.19
N GLU A 90 16.09 -19.85 4.39
CA GLU A 90 15.07 -18.94 3.88
C GLU A 90 14.18 -18.38 5.01
N TYR A 91 13.74 -19.23 5.94
CA TYR A 91 13.03 -18.81 7.14
C TYR A 91 13.82 -17.77 7.93
N GLY A 92 15.13 -17.98 8.12
CA GLY A 92 16.00 -17.01 8.77
C GLY A 92 15.99 -15.64 8.08
N LYS A 93 16.18 -15.62 6.76
CA LYS A 93 16.19 -14.38 5.95
C LYS A 93 14.85 -13.65 6.00
N VAL A 94 13.76 -14.38 5.75
CA VAL A 94 12.41 -13.80 5.70
C VAL A 94 11.96 -13.33 7.09
N ARG A 95 12.33 -14.06 8.15
CA ARG A 95 12.06 -13.63 9.54
C ARG A 95 12.73 -12.30 9.87
N THR A 96 13.97 -12.07 9.43
CA THR A 96 14.67 -10.79 9.61
C THR A 96 13.93 -9.67 8.89
N GLN A 97 13.54 -9.88 7.62
CA GLN A 97 12.77 -8.89 6.86
C GLN A 97 11.42 -8.56 7.53
N VAL A 98 10.73 -9.56 8.09
CA VAL A 98 9.49 -9.32 8.83
C VAL A 98 9.73 -8.49 10.09
N PHE A 99 10.82 -8.72 10.83
CA PHE A 99 11.16 -7.92 12.01
C PHE A 99 11.54 -6.48 11.65
N GLU A 100 12.23 -6.27 10.54
CA GLU A 100 12.52 -4.92 10.02
C GLU A 100 11.23 -4.17 9.65
N LEU A 101 10.26 -4.87 9.03
CA LEU A 101 8.96 -4.29 8.69
C LEU A 101 8.04 -4.06 9.91
N TYR A 102 8.20 -4.85 10.97
CA TYR A 102 7.37 -4.83 12.17
C TYR A 102 8.23 -4.87 13.44
N PRO A 103 8.95 -3.77 13.77
CA PRO A 103 9.85 -3.72 14.92
C PRO A 103 9.12 -3.83 16.26
N SER A 104 7.81 -3.52 16.30
CA SER A 104 6.95 -3.74 17.46
C SER A 104 6.70 -5.23 17.78
N GLY A 105 7.13 -6.14 16.90
CA GLY A 105 6.88 -7.57 17.01
C GLY A 105 5.44 -7.99 16.69
N HIS A 106 4.54 -7.04 16.43
CA HIS A 106 3.15 -7.35 16.10
C HIS A 106 2.98 -7.61 14.60
N ILE A 107 2.98 -8.89 14.22
CA ILE A 107 2.79 -9.32 12.83
C ILE A 107 1.29 -9.38 12.50
N PRO A 108 0.79 -8.67 11.46
CA PRO A 108 -0.63 -8.68 11.11
C PRO A 108 -1.14 -10.08 10.69
N THR A 109 -2.16 -10.56 11.39
CA THR A 109 -2.85 -11.83 11.07
C THR A 109 -4.01 -11.61 10.11
N GLY A 110 -4.29 -12.59 9.23
CA GLY A 110 -5.25 -12.47 8.12
C GLY A 110 -6.66 -11.94 8.46
N LYS A 111 -7.11 -12.06 9.71
CA LYS A 111 -8.42 -11.55 10.17
C LYS A 111 -8.48 -10.02 10.25
N SER A 112 -7.36 -9.30 10.41
CA SER A 112 -7.38 -7.83 10.54
C SER A 112 -7.64 -7.11 9.21
N TRP A 113 -7.31 -7.73 8.08
CA TRP A 113 -7.35 -7.13 6.74
C TRP A 113 -8.78 -6.95 6.18
N LYS A 114 -9.71 -7.84 6.54
CA LYS A 114 -11.11 -7.79 6.03
C LYS A 114 -11.93 -6.62 6.58
N ARG A 115 -11.42 -5.91 7.59
CA ARG A 115 -12.13 -4.79 8.23
C ARG A 115 -11.96 -3.48 7.44
N VAL A 116 -10.78 -3.28 6.86
CA VAL A 116 -10.42 -2.04 6.14
C VAL A 116 -11.10 -1.98 4.77
N SER A 117 -11.15 -3.09 4.03
CA SER A 117 -11.79 -3.13 2.70
C SER A 117 -13.30 -2.89 2.72
N ARG A 118 -14.00 -3.17 3.83
CA ARG A 118 -15.43 -2.90 3.96
C ARG A 118 -15.76 -1.44 4.32
N HIS A 119 -14.81 -0.72 4.93
CA HIS A 119 -15.01 0.68 5.31
C HIS A 119 -14.72 1.62 4.14
N SER A 120 -13.69 1.39 3.33
CA SER A 120 -13.38 2.30 2.21
C SER A 120 -14.42 2.24 1.09
N VAL A 121 -14.99 1.06 0.80
CA VAL A 121 -16.02 0.89 -0.25
C VAL A 121 -17.35 1.57 0.11
N ARG A 122 -17.63 1.78 1.41
CA ARG A 122 -18.83 2.51 1.85
C ARG A 122 -18.66 4.03 1.79
N SER A 123 -17.42 4.54 1.90
CA SER A 123 -17.15 5.98 1.87
C SER A 123 -17.27 6.61 0.49
N CYS A 124 -17.12 5.85 -0.60
CA CYS A 124 -17.25 6.37 -1.97
C CYS A 124 -18.70 6.31 -2.52
N ARG A 125 -19.70 5.99 -1.68
CA ARG A 125 -21.12 5.89 -2.07
C ARG A 125 -22.02 6.94 -1.41
N GLN A 126 -21.44 7.92 -0.69
CA GLN A 126 -22.17 9.09 -0.20
C GLN A 126 -21.72 10.34 -0.93
#